data_AF-A0A8T3WBZ2-F1
#
_entry.id   AF-A0A8T3WBZ2-F1
#
_cell.length_a   1.000
_cell.length_b   1.000
_cell.length_c   1.000
_cell.angle_alpha   90.00
_cell.angle_beta   90.00
_cell.angle_gamma   90.00
#
_symmetry.space_group_name_H-M   'P 1'
#
loop_
_entity.id
_entity.type
_entity.pdbx_description
1 polymer ?
#
loop_
_entity_poly.entity_id
_entity_poly.type
_entity_poly.pdbx_seq_one_letter_code
_entity_poly.pdbx_strand_id
1 'polypeptide(L)'
;MKKIFLVLVLITIFLVSCTKNVQHSNISENSNEKQNKTLLVKKTINDKFIVVNPFDLSQVSSISKFRSCVGHDYSGYNSNKEIETQRSMKHYLNGISSAVGYNNKIKVYAPFDGKISYIDDDFASFEGNQRGQQIWISGSSAGDWVFVFFHIDLLQSIKRNTEVKSGQHIGYANLDNSPNFDIVLKKFGIFGRNTIESPFMHMSLDVINQYKGLNLDDFIISKSVRDSKPCPCTGEYCSFPSNSPENNPEDWVVIDN
;
A
#
# COMPACT_ATOMS: atom_id res chain seq x y z
N MET A 1 -37.47 56.08 -0.56
CA MET A 1 -36.38 56.01 -1.57
C MET A 1 -36.02 54.55 -1.79
N LYS A 2 -35.72 54.19 -3.05
CA LYS A 2 -35.48 52.86 -3.64
C LYS A 2 -36.71 51.95 -3.80
N LYS A 3 -37.25 51.99 -5.03
CA LYS A 3 -38.31 51.13 -5.58
C LYS A 3 -37.69 49.81 -6.06
N ILE A 4 -38.33 48.70 -5.72
CA ILE A 4 -38.06 47.35 -6.26
C ILE A 4 -39.01 47.17 -7.45
N PHE A 5 -38.47 46.92 -8.64
CA PHE A 5 -39.27 46.56 -9.82
C PHE A 5 -39.26 45.04 -9.96
N LEU A 6 -40.41 44.43 -9.68
CA LEU A 6 -40.76 43.06 -10.02
C LEU A 6 -41.42 43.11 -11.41
N VAL A 7 -40.82 42.47 -12.41
CA VAL A 7 -41.43 42.33 -13.74
C VAL A 7 -41.83 40.87 -13.93
N LEU A 8 -43.13 40.62 -13.81
CA LEU A 8 -43.80 39.42 -14.31
C LEU A 8 -44.09 39.61 -15.80
N VAL A 9 -43.70 38.66 -16.65
CA VAL A 9 -44.25 38.52 -18.00
C VAL A 9 -44.65 37.07 -18.22
N LEU A 10 -45.95 36.82 -18.11
CA LEU A 10 -46.65 35.77 -18.84
C LEU A 10 -46.89 36.26 -20.28
N ILE A 11 -46.87 35.36 -21.28
CA ILE A 11 -47.91 35.27 -22.34
C ILE A 11 -47.58 34.13 -23.35
N THR A 12 -48.47 33.14 -23.31
CA THR A 12 -49.09 32.28 -24.35
C THR A 12 -48.32 31.69 -25.55
N ILE A 13 -48.36 30.35 -25.53
CA ILE A 13 -48.56 29.33 -26.58
C ILE A 13 -49.08 29.84 -27.94
N PHE A 14 -48.38 29.43 -29.01
CA PHE A 14 -48.95 29.21 -30.34
C PHE A 14 -48.65 27.77 -30.80
N LEU A 15 -49.72 27.05 -31.13
CA LEU A 15 -49.70 25.74 -31.80
C LEU A 15 -49.68 25.94 -33.31
N VAL A 16 -48.80 25.23 -34.02
CA VAL A 16 -48.96 24.91 -35.45
C VAL A 16 -48.64 23.43 -35.65
N SER A 17 -49.48 22.78 -36.46
CA SER A 17 -49.63 21.34 -36.61
C SER A 17 -49.00 20.80 -37.90
N CYS A 18 -48.76 19.48 -37.88
CA CYS A 18 -48.72 18.49 -38.98
C CYS A 18 -47.45 18.19 -39.83
N THR A 19 -46.88 17.02 -39.49
CA THR A 19 -46.56 15.82 -40.34
C THR A 19 -45.52 15.89 -41.47
N LYS A 20 -44.47 15.02 -41.42
CA LYS A 20 -44.41 13.65 -41.98
C LYS A 20 -43.00 13.01 -41.86
N ASN A 21 -43.00 11.72 -41.47
CA ASN A 21 -42.08 10.61 -41.74
C ASN A 21 -40.62 10.86 -42.16
N VAL A 22 -39.67 10.33 -41.37
CA VAL A 22 -38.52 9.55 -41.88
C VAL A 22 -38.22 8.38 -40.92
N GLN A 23 -37.89 7.24 -41.52
CA GLN A 23 -37.62 5.90 -40.98
C GLN A 23 -36.88 5.82 -39.64
N HIS A 24 -37.39 4.97 -38.74
CA HIS A 24 -36.62 4.38 -37.66
C HIS A 24 -35.83 3.16 -38.18
N SER A 25 -34.50 3.21 -38.08
CA SER A 25 -33.68 2.01 -37.98
C SER A 25 -32.41 2.30 -37.16
N ASN A 26 -32.33 1.61 -36.02
CA ASN A 26 -31.16 0.99 -35.41
C ASN A 26 -30.07 1.84 -34.72
N ILE A 27 -29.97 1.53 -33.41
CA ILE A 27 -28.76 1.37 -32.58
C ILE A 27 -28.08 2.68 -32.13
N SER A 28 -28.38 3.07 -30.89
CA SER A 28 -27.48 3.90 -30.07
C SER A 28 -27.45 3.44 -28.62
N GLU A 29 -27.07 2.18 -28.40
CA GLU A 29 -26.59 1.67 -27.11
C GLU A 29 -25.20 1.06 -27.34
N ASN A 30 -24.13 1.87 -27.38
CA ASN A 30 -22.76 1.34 -27.13
C ASN A 30 -21.61 2.37 -26.99
N SER A 31 -21.86 3.68 -26.96
CA SER A 31 -20.77 4.66 -26.80
C SER A 31 -20.41 4.92 -25.33
N ASN A 32 -21.42 5.09 -24.47
CA ASN A 32 -21.22 5.42 -23.05
C ASN A 32 -20.67 4.25 -22.22
N GLU A 33 -21.07 3.02 -22.52
CA GLU A 33 -20.55 1.83 -21.81
C GLU A 33 -19.10 1.53 -22.19
N LYS A 34 -18.74 1.72 -23.46
CA LYS A 34 -17.36 1.55 -23.95
C LYS A 34 -16.44 2.65 -23.42
N GLN A 35 -16.91 3.90 -23.33
CA GLN A 35 -16.17 4.99 -22.69
C GLN A 35 -16.00 4.78 -21.18
N ASN A 36 -17.05 4.38 -20.47
CA ASN A 36 -16.97 4.08 -19.04
C ASN A 36 -16.09 2.87 -18.75
N LYS A 37 -16.15 1.81 -19.58
CA LYS A 37 -15.25 0.65 -19.49
C LYS A 37 -13.81 1.04 -19.82
N THR A 38 -13.57 1.93 -20.78
CA THR A 38 -12.22 2.45 -21.09
C THR A 38 -11.69 3.36 -19.98
N LEU A 39 -12.54 4.18 -19.34
CA LEU A 39 -12.15 5.03 -18.21
C LEU A 39 -11.89 4.19 -16.94
N LEU A 40 -12.71 3.17 -16.70
CA LEU A 40 -12.50 2.19 -15.64
C LEU A 40 -11.21 1.41 -15.85
N VAL A 41 -10.94 0.91 -17.07
CA VAL A 41 -9.71 0.18 -17.45
C VAL A 41 -8.47 1.07 -17.40
N LYS A 42 -8.56 2.35 -17.80
CA LYS A 42 -7.44 3.30 -17.71
C LYS A 42 -7.16 3.72 -16.27
N LYS A 43 -8.17 3.71 -15.39
CA LYS A 43 -8.01 3.91 -13.94
C LYS A 43 -7.47 2.66 -13.24
N THR A 44 -7.78 1.45 -13.72
CA THR A 44 -7.32 0.20 -13.07
C THR A 44 -5.84 -0.11 -13.30
N ILE A 45 -5.23 0.38 -14.39
CA ILE A 45 -3.80 0.22 -14.64
C ILE A 45 -2.93 1.11 -13.72
N ASN A 46 -3.51 2.10 -13.03
CA ASN A 46 -2.74 3.03 -12.18
C ASN A 46 -2.56 2.57 -10.72
N ASP A 47 -3.35 1.59 -10.25
CA ASP A 47 -3.30 1.19 -8.84
C ASP A 47 -2.51 -0.11 -8.62
N LYS A 48 -2.23 -0.89 -9.67
CA LYS A 48 -1.48 -2.17 -9.60
C LYS A 48 -0.08 -2.03 -10.18
N PHE A 49 0.79 -1.28 -9.49
CA PHE A 49 2.13 -0.96 -9.95
C PHE A 49 3.24 -1.82 -9.34
N ILE A 50 2.96 -2.60 -8.29
CA ILE A 50 3.92 -3.58 -7.75
C ILE A 50 3.84 -4.85 -8.60
N VAL A 51 4.80 -4.98 -9.52
CA VAL A 51 4.82 -6.03 -10.56
C VAL A 51 5.83 -7.13 -10.27
N VAL A 52 6.69 -6.94 -9.26
CA VAL A 52 7.59 -7.97 -8.74
C VAL A 52 7.44 -8.07 -7.23
N ASN A 53 7.57 -9.30 -6.72
CA ASN A 53 7.59 -9.52 -5.27
C ASN A 53 8.80 -8.78 -4.67
N PRO A 54 8.62 -7.89 -3.67
CA PRO A 54 9.70 -7.05 -3.19
C PRO A 54 10.81 -7.82 -2.43
N PHE A 55 10.64 -9.12 -2.22
CA PHE A 55 11.57 -9.99 -1.49
C PHE A 55 11.48 -11.43 -1.99
N ASP A 56 12.48 -12.24 -1.64
CA ASP A 56 12.47 -13.68 -1.88
C ASP A 56 11.46 -14.37 -0.95
N LEU A 57 10.24 -14.58 -1.47
CA LEU A 57 9.13 -15.18 -0.73
C LEU A 57 9.47 -16.56 -0.16
N SER A 58 10.34 -17.33 -0.83
CA SER A 58 10.73 -18.67 -0.38
C SER A 58 11.51 -18.67 0.93
N GLN A 59 12.01 -17.50 1.35
CA GLN A 59 12.76 -17.31 2.59
C GLN A 59 11.93 -16.66 3.71
N VAL A 60 10.63 -16.44 3.48
CA VAL A 60 9.69 -15.85 4.45
C VAL A 60 8.75 -16.91 5.00
N SER A 61 8.59 -16.95 6.32
CA SER A 61 7.73 -17.92 7.03
C SER A 61 6.35 -17.36 7.37
N SER A 62 6.28 -16.05 7.68
CA SER A 62 5.01 -15.39 8.00
C SER A 62 5.10 -13.89 7.74
N ILE A 63 3.94 -13.28 7.48
CA ILE A 63 3.79 -11.85 7.24
C ILE A 63 2.72 -11.30 8.17
N SER A 64 3.01 -10.23 8.91
CA SER A 64 2.02 -9.59 9.77
C SER A 64 0.96 -8.90 8.90
N LYS A 65 -0.26 -8.83 9.40
CA LYS A 65 -1.34 -8.12 8.71
C LYS A 65 -1.19 -6.62 8.86
N PHE A 66 -1.75 -5.88 7.91
CA PHE A 66 -1.95 -4.45 8.03
C PHE A 66 -2.95 -4.17 9.16
N ARG A 67 -2.68 -3.14 9.98
CA ARG A 67 -3.39 -2.85 11.25
C ARG A 67 -3.19 -3.92 12.32
N SER A 68 -2.05 -4.60 12.32
CA SER A 68 -1.72 -5.60 13.35
C SER A 68 -1.19 -4.96 14.63
N CYS A 69 -1.15 -5.75 15.70
CA CYS A 69 -0.42 -5.44 16.92
C CYS A 69 1.00 -6.00 16.88
N VAL A 70 1.66 -5.99 15.72
CA VAL A 70 3.04 -6.48 15.54
C VAL A 70 4.04 -5.33 15.59
N GLY A 71 5.14 -5.52 16.33
CA GLY A 71 6.22 -4.53 16.47
C GLY A 71 5.80 -3.31 17.30
N HIS A 72 5.68 -2.15 16.66
CA HIS A 72 5.32 -0.88 17.30
C HIS A 72 4.29 -0.09 16.49
N ASP A 73 3.71 0.94 17.10
CA ASP A 73 2.77 1.81 16.41
C ASP A 73 3.44 2.47 15.19
N TYR A 74 2.73 2.40 14.07
CA TYR A 74 3.09 3.12 12.84
C TYR A 74 1.84 3.77 12.26
N SER A 75 1.03 4.35 13.16
CA SER A 75 -0.24 4.95 12.81
C SER A 75 -0.08 6.19 11.92
N GLY A 76 -1.10 6.47 11.14
CA GLY A 76 -1.15 7.60 10.22
C GLY A 76 -2.55 7.77 9.64
N TYR A 77 -2.65 8.42 8.48
CA TYR A 77 -3.90 8.44 7.73
C TYR A 77 -3.98 7.20 6.84
N ASN A 78 -5.15 6.59 6.69
CA ASN A 78 -5.38 5.58 5.65
C ASN A 78 -5.80 6.23 4.32
N SER A 79 -5.99 5.45 3.26
CA SER A 79 -6.36 5.93 1.92
C SER A 79 -7.71 6.67 1.87
N ASN A 80 -8.59 6.44 2.85
CA ASN A 80 -9.85 7.17 3.05
C ASN A 80 -9.67 8.48 3.85
N LYS A 81 -8.43 8.86 4.18
CA LYS A 81 -8.07 10.01 5.03
C LYS A 81 -8.61 9.91 6.46
N GLU A 82 -8.87 8.70 6.93
CA GLU A 82 -9.24 8.46 8.32
C GLU A 82 -7.97 8.28 9.16
N ILE A 83 -8.00 8.77 10.39
CA ILE A 83 -6.89 8.61 11.33
C ILE A 83 -6.92 7.18 11.89
N GLU A 84 -5.77 6.52 11.80
CA GLU A 84 -5.48 5.27 12.49
C GLU A 84 -4.73 5.58 13.79
N THR A 85 -4.94 4.79 14.84
CA THR A 85 -4.28 4.97 16.15
C THR A 85 -3.98 3.62 16.78
N GLN A 86 -2.85 3.50 17.49
CA GLN A 86 -2.47 2.32 18.28
C GLN A 86 -2.51 1.01 17.47
N ARG A 87 -1.81 1.00 16.33
CA ARG A 87 -1.64 -0.18 15.47
C ARG A 87 -0.41 -0.02 14.59
N SER A 88 0.16 -1.13 14.16
CA SER A 88 1.14 -1.08 13.09
C SER A 88 0.45 -1.03 11.73
N MET A 89 0.83 -0.06 10.92
CA MET A 89 0.45 0.04 9.51
C MET A 89 1.57 -0.48 8.60
N LYS A 90 2.55 -1.18 9.16
CA LYS A 90 3.60 -1.90 8.45
C LYS A 90 3.19 -3.37 8.26
N HIS A 91 3.90 -4.06 7.39
CA HIS A 91 3.97 -5.52 7.38
C HIS A 91 5.35 -5.95 7.84
N TYR A 92 5.42 -6.74 8.92
CA TYR A 92 6.63 -7.43 9.37
C TYR A 92 6.71 -8.80 8.70
N LEU A 93 7.88 -9.16 8.21
CA LEU A 93 8.11 -10.40 7.47
C LEU A 93 9.11 -11.23 8.24
N ASN A 94 8.66 -12.32 8.84
CA ASN A 94 9.55 -13.26 9.52
C ASN A 94 10.29 -14.09 8.49
N GLY A 95 11.60 -14.23 8.65
CA GLY A 95 12.38 -15.20 7.89
C GLY A 95 12.06 -16.64 8.27
N ILE A 96 12.37 -17.58 7.38
CA ILE A 96 12.46 -18.99 7.75
C ILE A 96 13.60 -19.20 8.76
N SER A 97 13.57 -20.30 9.51
CA SER A 97 14.54 -20.56 10.58
C SER A 97 16.01 -20.52 10.12
N SER A 98 16.30 -20.92 8.89
CA SER A 98 17.65 -20.85 8.30
C SER A 98 18.10 -19.45 7.85
N ALA A 99 17.20 -18.48 7.85
CA ALA A 99 17.46 -17.08 7.49
C ALA A 99 17.62 -16.18 8.72
N VAL A 100 16.94 -16.50 9.83
CA VAL A 100 17.01 -15.73 11.09
C VAL A 100 18.45 -15.68 11.61
N GLY A 101 18.90 -14.49 12.04
CA GLY A 101 20.26 -14.25 12.50
C GLY A 101 21.27 -13.96 11.38
N TYR A 102 20.82 -13.86 10.13
CA TYR A 102 21.68 -13.53 8.98
C TYR A 102 21.14 -12.32 8.22
N ASN A 103 22.06 -11.55 7.62
CA ASN A 103 21.74 -10.36 6.83
C ASN A 103 21.99 -10.53 5.33
N ASN A 104 22.11 -11.76 4.84
CA ASN A 104 22.42 -12.07 3.44
C ASN A 104 21.60 -13.23 2.87
N LYS A 105 20.47 -13.56 3.50
CA LYS A 105 19.64 -14.72 3.15
C LYS A 105 18.40 -14.33 2.35
N ILE A 106 17.63 -13.37 2.85
CA ILE A 106 16.44 -12.87 2.14
C ILE A 106 16.87 -11.75 1.20
N LYS A 107 16.87 -12.02 -0.10
CA LYS A 107 17.09 -10.97 -1.10
C LYS A 107 15.90 -10.03 -1.15
N VAL A 108 16.16 -8.74 -1.32
CA VAL A 108 15.13 -7.74 -1.60
C VAL A 108 15.28 -7.19 -3.02
N TYR A 109 14.13 -6.96 -3.66
CA TYR A 109 14.03 -6.56 -5.06
C TYR A 109 13.26 -5.26 -5.19
N ALA A 110 13.62 -4.45 -6.20
CA ALA A 110 12.80 -3.31 -6.55
C ALA A 110 11.41 -3.79 -7.05
N PRO A 111 10.31 -3.38 -6.42
CA PRO A 111 8.96 -3.87 -6.76
C PRO A 111 8.43 -3.33 -8.11
N PHE A 112 9.02 -2.24 -8.59
CA PHE A 112 8.69 -1.56 -9.83
C PHE A 112 9.89 -0.76 -10.35
N ASP A 113 9.81 -0.32 -11.60
CA ASP A 113 10.76 0.61 -12.20
C ASP A 113 10.72 1.96 -11.46
N GLY A 114 11.87 2.42 -10.98
CA GLY A 114 11.91 3.63 -10.16
C GLY A 114 13.31 4.08 -9.80
N LYS A 115 13.42 4.77 -8.67
CA LYS A 115 14.67 5.33 -8.16
C LYS A 115 14.71 5.19 -6.64
N ILE A 116 15.90 4.91 -6.10
CA ILE A 116 16.16 5.03 -4.65
C ILE A 116 16.10 6.51 -4.27
N SER A 117 14.97 6.97 -3.73
CA SER A 117 14.71 8.38 -3.48
C SER A 117 15.25 8.85 -2.12
N TYR A 118 15.36 7.93 -1.17
CA TYR A 118 15.87 8.19 0.16
C TYR A 118 16.53 6.93 0.74
N ILE A 119 17.56 7.17 1.54
CA ILE A 119 18.27 6.18 2.36
C ILE A 119 18.55 6.89 3.67
N ASP A 120 18.17 6.26 4.77
CA ASP A 120 18.53 6.69 6.12
C ASP A 120 18.92 5.48 6.94
N ASP A 121 19.77 5.72 7.93
CA ASP A 121 20.12 4.68 8.88
C ASP A 121 18.88 4.36 9.71
N ASP A 122 18.50 3.09 9.77
CA ASP A 122 17.33 2.66 10.52
C ASP A 122 17.72 2.55 11.99
N PHE A 123 17.83 3.73 12.62
CA PHE A 123 18.07 3.86 14.04
C PHE A 123 16.76 3.57 14.76
N ALA A 124 16.48 2.29 14.95
CA ALA A 124 15.50 1.86 15.94
C ALA A 124 16.13 2.08 17.32
N SER A 125 16.14 3.33 17.79
CA SER A 125 16.72 3.74 19.08
C SER A 125 16.13 2.97 20.27
N PHE A 126 14.94 2.39 20.12
CA PHE A 126 14.31 1.48 21.08
C PHE A 126 14.75 0.01 20.93
N GLU A 127 15.31 -0.41 19.79
CA GLU A 127 15.92 -1.74 19.58
C GLU A 127 17.39 -1.79 20.06
N GLY A 128 17.94 -0.66 20.50
CA GLY A 128 19.23 -0.57 21.18
C GLY A 128 20.46 -0.62 20.26
N ASN A 129 20.29 -0.90 18.96
CA ASN A 129 21.36 -0.90 17.95
C ASN A 129 20.82 -0.48 16.57
N GLN A 130 21.68 0.08 15.72
CA GLN A 130 21.38 0.30 14.31
C GLN A 130 21.20 -1.03 13.59
N ARG A 131 20.07 -1.23 12.90
CA ARG A 131 19.77 -2.47 12.16
C ARG A 131 19.40 -2.15 10.72
N GLY A 132 20.37 -2.29 9.82
CA GLY A 132 20.21 -1.99 8.40
C GLY A 132 19.82 -0.54 8.13
N GLN A 133 19.18 -0.33 6.98
CA GLN A 133 18.79 0.98 6.49
C GLN A 133 17.32 1.00 6.08
N GLN A 134 16.71 2.19 6.18
CA GLN A 134 15.41 2.48 5.63
C GLN A 134 15.55 2.95 4.18
N ILE A 135 14.93 2.24 3.24
CA ILE A 135 15.10 2.47 1.80
C ILE A 135 13.79 2.86 1.17
N TRP A 136 13.76 4.00 0.47
CA TRP A 136 12.56 4.50 -0.21
C TRP A 136 12.71 4.39 -1.72
N ILE A 137 11.70 3.81 -2.37
CA ILE A 137 11.64 3.68 -3.82
C ILE A 137 10.41 4.44 -4.32
N SER A 138 10.64 5.38 -5.24
CA SER A 138 9.59 6.08 -5.96
C SER A 138 9.74 5.85 -7.46
N GLY A 139 8.62 5.86 -8.19
CA GLY A 139 8.60 5.59 -9.62
C GLY A 139 7.37 6.18 -10.27
N SER A 140 7.43 6.46 -11.57
CA SER A 140 6.32 7.10 -12.30
C SER A 140 5.05 6.23 -12.31
N SER A 141 5.20 4.90 -12.33
CA SER A 141 4.07 3.96 -12.22
C SER A 141 3.39 3.96 -10.85
N ALA A 142 4.10 4.36 -9.79
CA ALA A 142 3.58 4.44 -8.43
C ALA A 142 2.91 5.79 -8.12
N GLY A 143 3.04 6.79 -8.99
CA GLY A 143 2.57 8.15 -8.74
C GLY A 143 3.21 8.74 -7.48
N ASP A 144 2.37 9.19 -6.54
CA ASP A 144 2.83 9.75 -5.26
C ASP A 144 3.19 8.68 -4.21
N TRP A 145 2.98 7.41 -4.50
CA TRP A 145 3.33 6.33 -3.59
C TRP A 145 4.84 6.11 -3.54
N VAL A 146 5.32 5.91 -2.32
CA VAL A 146 6.69 5.52 -2.01
C VAL A 146 6.64 4.17 -1.32
N PHE A 147 7.33 3.19 -1.91
CA PHE A 147 7.54 1.89 -1.28
C PHE A 147 8.73 2.03 -0.33
N VAL A 148 8.55 1.61 0.91
CA VAL A 148 9.55 1.76 1.95
C VAL A 148 9.88 0.38 2.51
N PHE A 149 11.16 0.05 2.49
CA PHE A 149 11.72 -1.06 3.25
C PHE A 149 12.38 -0.52 4.52
N PHE A 150 12.37 -1.35 5.56
CA PHE A 150 13.10 -1.16 6.81
C PHE A 150 14.06 -2.31 7.02
N HIS A 151 15.12 -2.08 7.78
CA HIS A 151 16.14 -3.08 8.09
C HIS A 151 16.77 -3.75 6.86
N ILE A 152 17.22 -2.96 5.89
CA ILE A 152 17.86 -3.48 4.66
C ILE A 152 19.35 -3.19 4.62
N ASP A 153 20.14 -4.18 4.25
CA ASP A 153 21.54 -4.02 3.86
C ASP A 153 21.60 -3.87 2.33
N LEU A 154 21.75 -2.63 1.84
CA LEU A 154 21.84 -2.36 0.41
C LEU A 154 23.15 -2.87 -0.19
N LEU A 155 23.07 -3.31 -1.46
CA LEU A 155 24.27 -3.58 -2.24
C LEU A 155 25.08 -2.28 -2.41
N GLN A 156 26.41 -2.38 -2.35
CA GLN A 156 27.31 -1.21 -2.44
C GLN A 156 27.14 -0.38 -3.73
N SER A 157 26.65 -1.00 -4.81
CA SER A 157 26.36 -0.33 -6.08
C SER A 157 25.06 0.51 -6.05
N ILE A 158 24.19 0.29 -5.07
CA ILE A 158 22.91 0.96 -4.91
C ILE A 158 23.06 2.09 -3.91
N LYS A 159 22.78 3.32 -4.35
CA LYS A 159 22.85 4.53 -3.53
C LYS A 159 21.67 5.43 -3.84
N ARG A 160 21.51 6.50 -3.06
CA ARG A 160 20.49 7.52 -3.33
C ARG A 160 20.63 8.02 -4.77
N ASN A 161 19.49 8.18 -5.43
CA ASN A 161 19.32 8.50 -6.85
C ASN A 161 19.69 7.40 -7.86
N THR A 162 20.09 6.20 -7.43
CA THR A 162 20.23 5.06 -8.35
C THR A 162 18.86 4.71 -8.95
N GLU A 163 18.80 4.66 -10.28
CA GLU A 163 17.65 4.09 -11.00
C GLU A 163 17.65 2.57 -10.87
N VAL A 164 16.46 2.01 -10.66
CA VAL A 164 16.26 0.57 -10.50
C VAL A 164 15.18 0.08 -11.44
N LYS A 165 15.35 -1.15 -11.94
CA LYS A 165 14.33 -1.86 -12.70
C LYS A 165 13.54 -2.80 -11.81
N SER A 166 12.27 -3.01 -12.13
CA SER A 166 11.44 -4.03 -11.51
C SER A 166 12.18 -5.38 -11.47
N GLY A 167 12.23 -5.99 -10.29
CA GLY A 167 12.95 -7.24 -10.03
C GLY A 167 14.46 -7.14 -9.92
N GLN A 168 15.04 -5.93 -10.03
CA GLN A 168 16.44 -5.73 -9.73
C GLN A 168 16.71 -6.05 -8.25
N HIS A 169 17.67 -6.94 -8.00
CA HIS A 169 18.18 -7.20 -6.66
C HIS A 169 18.91 -5.96 -6.14
N ILE A 170 18.44 -5.42 -5.01
CA ILE A 170 18.96 -4.15 -4.45
C ILE A 170 19.67 -4.33 -3.11
N GLY A 171 19.49 -5.46 -2.44
CA GLY A 171 20.08 -5.72 -1.13
C GLY A 171 19.50 -6.97 -0.46
N TYR A 172 19.72 -7.05 0.84
CA TYR A 172 19.23 -8.14 1.67
C TYR A 172 18.48 -7.60 2.89
N ALA A 173 17.49 -8.36 3.38
CA ALA A 173 16.92 -8.08 4.69
C ALA A 173 17.94 -8.37 5.79
N ASN A 174 18.06 -7.46 6.74
CA ASN A 174 18.91 -7.59 7.91
C ASN A 174 18.11 -8.21 9.06
N LEU A 175 18.27 -9.53 9.21
CA LEU A 175 17.69 -10.32 10.29
C LEU A 175 18.73 -10.60 11.40
N ASP A 176 19.79 -9.81 11.50
CA ASP A 176 20.73 -9.95 12.61
C ASP A 176 20.02 -9.55 13.91
N ASN A 177 20.06 -10.41 14.92
CA ASN A 177 19.39 -10.25 16.22
C ASN A 177 17.86 -10.01 16.17
N SER A 178 17.19 -10.26 15.03
CA SER A 178 15.74 -10.11 14.88
C SER A 178 15.18 -11.14 13.89
N PRO A 179 13.95 -11.66 14.08
CA PRO A 179 13.38 -12.62 13.15
C PRO A 179 12.83 -11.97 11.87
N ASN A 180 12.71 -10.64 11.79
CA ASN A 180 11.97 -9.97 10.73
C ASN A 180 12.66 -8.74 10.10
N PHE A 181 12.06 -8.27 9.02
CA PHE A 181 12.20 -6.92 8.46
C PHE A 181 10.79 -6.41 8.13
N ASP A 182 10.63 -5.15 7.73
CA ASP A 182 9.31 -4.61 7.44
C ASP A 182 9.21 -3.77 6.17
N ILE A 183 7.98 -3.70 5.65
CA ILE A 183 7.63 -2.94 4.45
C ILE A 183 6.37 -2.11 4.69
N VAL A 184 6.28 -0.99 3.98
CA VAL A 184 5.08 -0.15 3.95
C VAL A 184 4.96 0.61 2.63
N LEU A 185 3.73 0.98 2.27
CA LEU A 185 3.47 1.91 1.18
C LEU A 185 2.96 3.24 1.76
N LYS A 186 3.57 4.35 1.32
CA LYS A 186 3.34 5.67 1.94
C LYS A 186 3.23 6.78 0.90
N LYS A 187 2.29 7.71 1.11
CA LYS A 187 2.26 9.03 0.47
C LYS A 187 2.62 10.09 1.51
N PHE A 188 3.54 10.98 1.16
CA PHE A 188 3.94 12.07 2.01
C PHE A 188 2.93 13.21 1.91
N GLY A 189 2.28 13.53 3.03
CA GLY A 189 1.32 14.62 3.11
C GLY A 189 1.94 15.91 3.64
N ILE A 190 1.24 17.02 3.41
CA ILE A 190 1.60 18.33 3.96
C ILE A 190 1.54 18.25 5.49
N PHE A 191 2.51 18.88 6.17
CA PHE A 191 2.63 18.90 7.63
C PHE A 191 2.74 17.50 8.27
N GLY A 192 3.37 16.55 7.57
CA GLY A 192 3.63 15.20 8.10
C GLY A 192 2.42 14.28 8.12
N ARG A 193 1.29 14.68 7.52
CA ARG A 193 0.06 13.88 7.43
C ARG A 193 0.18 12.78 6.37
N ASN A 194 1.01 11.81 6.66
CA ASN A 194 1.29 10.73 5.73
C ASN A 194 0.07 9.81 5.58
N THR A 195 -0.21 9.42 4.34
CA THR A 195 -1.17 8.35 4.04
C THR A 195 -0.42 7.05 3.93
N ILE A 196 -0.90 6.00 4.60
CA ILE A 196 -0.25 4.69 4.69
C ILE A 196 -1.24 3.63 4.19
N GLU A 197 -0.75 2.71 3.37
CA GLU A 197 -1.54 1.61 2.81
C GLU A 197 -0.72 0.32 2.77
N SER A 198 -1.42 -0.81 2.72
CA SER A 198 -0.80 -2.11 2.53
C SER A 198 -0.25 -2.22 1.11
N PRO A 199 1.03 -2.57 0.89
CA PRO A 199 1.57 -2.80 -0.45
C PRO A 199 0.81 -3.90 -1.21
N PHE A 200 0.21 -4.87 -0.51
CA PHE A 200 -0.57 -5.95 -1.14
C PHE A 200 -1.75 -5.42 -1.95
N MET A 201 -2.34 -4.29 -1.55
CA MET A 201 -3.42 -3.63 -2.29
C MET A 201 -2.98 -3.14 -3.68
N HIS A 202 -1.67 -3.02 -3.91
CA HIS A 202 -1.08 -2.49 -5.14
C HIS A 202 -0.27 -3.53 -5.93
N MET A 203 -0.28 -4.78 -5.49
CA MET A 203 0.32 -5.90 -6.20
C MET A 203 -0.50 -6.30 -7.43
N SER A 204 0.20 -6.52 -8.54
CA SER A 204 -0.36 -7.15 -9.73
C SER A 204 -0.87 -8.57 -9.43
N LEU A 205 -1.74 -9.09 -10.29
CA LEU A 205 -2.29 -10.43 -10.12
C LEU A 205 -1.18 -11.50 -10.13
N ASP A 206 -0.15 -11.32 -10.97
CA ASP A 206 0.99 -12.25 -11.05
C ASP A 206 1.78 -12.32 -9.74
N VAL A 207 1.88 -11.21 -9.00
CA VAL A 207 2.54 -11.20 -7.68
C VAL A 207 1.63 -11.82 -6.63
N ILE A 208 0.34 -11.48 -6.61
CA ILE A 208 -0.62 -12.09 -5.66
C ILE A 208 -0.70 -13.60 -5.82
N ASN A 209 -0.68 -14.10 -7.06
CA ASN A 209 -0.73 -15.54 -7.34
C ASN A 209 0.48 -16.33 -6.81
N GLN A 210 1.56 -15.67 -6.36
CA GLN A 210 2.69 -16.34 -5.70
C GLN A 210 2.34 -16.77 -4.27
N TYR A 211 1.37 -16.12 -3.63
CA TYR A 211 0.90 -16.43 -2.29
C TYR A 211 -0.18 -17.52 -2.34
N LYS A 212 0.26 -18.77 -2.52
CA LYS A 212 -0.62 -19.93 -2.74
C LYS A 212 -1.70 -20.04 -1.65
N GLY A 213 -2.96 -20.07 -2.06
CA GLY A 213 -4.09 -20.27 -1.14
C GLY A 213 -4.48 -19.05 -0.31
N LEU A 214 -3.79 -17.91 -0.50
CA LEU A 214 -4.06 -16.66 0.20
C LEU A 214 -4.66 -15.63 -0.75
N ASN A 215 -5.55 -14.81 -0.22
CA ASN A 215 -6.16 -13.69 -0.89
C ASN A 215 -5.70 -12.37 -0.27
N LEU A 216 -5.95 -11.27 -0.96
CA LEU A 216 -5.59 -9.93 -0.52
C LEU A 216 -6.12 -9.61 0.90
N ASP A 217 -7.36 -10.01 1.19
CA ASP A 217 -8.01 -9.72 2.47
C ASP A 217 -7.36 -10.45 3.66
N ASP A 218 -6.61 -11.53 3.41
CA ASP A 218 -5.91 -12.26 4.48
C ASP A 218 -4.79 -11.41 5.09
N PHE A 219 -4.23 -10.47 4.33
CA PHE A 219 -3.16 -9.58 4.78
C PHE A 219 -3.67 -8.32 5.50
N ILE A 220 -4.98 -8.13 5.67
CA ILE A 220 -5.54 -6.86 6.13
C ILE A 220 -6.56 -7.07 7.24
N ILE A 221 -6.30 -6.47 8.40
CA ILE A 221 -7.34 -6.28 9.42
C ILE A 221 -8.09 -5.00 9.08
N SER A 222 -9.42 -5.07 9.05
CA SER A 222 -10.23 -3.88 8.80
C SER A 222 -10.09 -2.88 9.95
N LYS A 223 -10.28 -1.59 9.66
CA LYS A 223 -10.23 -0.53 10.68
C LYS A 223 -11.22 -0.82 11.81
N SER A 224 -12.48 -1.15 11.48
CA SER A 224 -13.52 -1.40 12.48
C SER A 224 -13.20 -2.61 13.37
N VAL A 225 -12.64 -3.69 12.80
CA VAL A 225 -12.20 -4.85 13.58
C VAL A 225 -11.09 -4.44 14.54
N ARG A 226 -10.08 -3.70 14.08
CA ARG A 226 -8.99 -3.25 14.96
C ARG A 226 -9.47 -2.22 16.00
N ASP A 227 -10.37 -1.31 15.65
CA ASP A 227 -10.95 -0.35 16.60
C ASP A 227 -11.75 -1.05 17.70
N SER A 228 -12.42 -2.17 17.38
CA SER A 228 -13.14 -2.99 18.37
C SER A 228 -12.22 -3.82 19.28
N LYS A 229 -10.95 -4.00 18.89
CA LYS A 229 -9.93 -4.76 19.62
C LYS A 229 -8.58 -4.02 19.58
N PRO A 230 -8.42 -2.89 20.31
CA PRO A 230 -7.21 -2.08 20.26
C PRO A 230 -5.96 -2.85 20.66
N CYS A 231 -4.81 -2.49 20.10
CA CYS A 231 -3.54 -3.12 20.45
C CYS A 231 -3.07 -2.74 21.85
N PRO A 232 -2.52 -3.69 22.64
CA PRO A 232 -1.94 -3.38 23.94
C PRO A 232 -0.67 -2.55 23.76
N CYS A 233 -0.73 -1.28 24.14
CA CYS A 233 0.31 -0.29 23.94
C CYS A 233 1.18 -0.12 25.19
N THR A 234 2.50 -0.28 25.07
CA THR A 234 3.43 -0.08 26.20
C THR A 234 4.60 0.85 25.84
N GLY A 235 5.05 1.65 26.80
CA GLY A 235 6.18 2.58 26.61
C GLY A 235 5.84 3.82 25.76
N GLU A 236 6.85 4.68 25.56
CA GLU A 236 6.72 5.95 24.82
C GLU A 236 6.41 5.74 23.33
N TYR A 237 6.94 4.66 22.74
CA TYR A 237 6.79 4.35 21.31
C TYR A 237 5.62 3.41 21.00
N CYS A 238 4.78 3.11 21.99
CA CYS A 238 3.68 2.15 21.83
C CYS A 238 4.14 0.82 21.24
N SER A 239 5.08 0.17 21.93
CA SER A 239 5.55 -1.17 21.60
C SER A 239 4.49 -2.19 21.99
N PHE A 240 4.29 -3.18 21.12
CA PHE A 240 3.34 -4.26 21.33
C PHE A 240 4.09 -5.47 21.92
N PRO A 241 3.74 -5.91 23.15
CA PRO A 241 4.52 -6.91 23.88
C PRO A 241 4.30 -8.31 23.30
N SER A 242 5.29 -8.81 22.55
CA SER A 242 5.40 -10.21 22.07
C SER A 242 4.26 -10.71 21.18
N ASN A 243 4.55 -10.70 19.88
CA ASN A 243 3.57 -10.86 18.81
C ASN A 243 4.16 -11.76 17.73
N SER A 244 4.41 -13.02 18.07
CA SER A 244 4.73 -14.07 17.10
C SER A 244 3.44 -14.71 16.54
N PRO A 245 3.52 -15.41 15.40
CA PRO A 245 2.38 -16.15 14.85
C PRO A 245 1.76 -17.16 15.82
N GLU A 246 2.55 -17.74 16.74
CA GLU A 246 2.07 -18.71 17.72
C GLU A 246 1.24 -18.06 18.83
N ASN A 247 1.63 -16.84 19.25
CA ASN A 247 0.99 -16.16 20.38
C ASN A 247 -0.18 -15.26 19.96
N ASN A 248 -0.17 -14.72 18.73
CA ASN A 248 -1.23 -13.85 18.21
C ASN A 248 -1.53 -14.17 16.73
N PRO A 249 -2.01 -15.38 16.41
CA PRO A 249 -2.18 -15.85 15.03
C PRO A 249 -3.12 -14.97 14.19
N GLU A 250 -4.04 -14.23 14.81
CA GLU A 250 -4.96 -13.33 14.11
C GLU A 250 -4.25 -12.17 13.41
N ASP A 251 -3.06 -11.80 13.88
CA ASP A 251 -2.22 -10.71 13.37
C ASP A 251 -1.24 -11.15 12.29
N TRP A 252 -1.22 -12.44 11.96
CA TRP A 252 -0.26 -13.03 11.03
C TRP A 252 -0.93 -13.82 9.92
N VAL A 253 -0.21 -13.92 8.81
CA VAL A 253 -0.46 -14.86 7.73
C VAL A 253 0.78 -15.76 7.65
N VAL A 254 0.59 -17.07 7.72
CA VAL A 254 1.67 -18.05 7.53
C VAL A 254 1.84 -18.30 6.04
N ILE A 255 3.08 -18.34 5.58
CA ILE A 255 3.43 -18.59 4.18
C ILE A 255 3.83 -20.06 4.03
N ASP A 256 2.99 -20.81 3.34
CA ASP A 256 3.28 -22.20 2.97
C ASP A 256 4.19 -22.23 1.73
N ASN A 257 5.49 -22.48 1.94
CA ASN A 257 6.49 -22.55 0.88
C ASN A 257 6.52 -23.92 0.18
#